data_AF-A0A811UEG0-F1
#
_entry.id   AF-A0A811UEG0-F1
#
_cell.length_a   1.000
_cell.length_b   1.000
_cell.length_c   1.000
_cell.angle_alpha   90.00
_cell.angle_beta   90.00
_cell.angle_gamma   90.00
#
_symmetry.space_group_name_H-M   'P 1'
#
loop_
_entity.id
_entity.type
_entity.pdbx_description
1 polymer ?
#
loop_
_entity_poly.entity_id
_entity_poly.type
_entity_poly.pdbx_seq_one_letter_code
_entity_poly.pdbx_strand_id
1 'polypeptide(L)'
;MLQSRKQFVFVALITVFMQIRIITVDSFNDAEYMTIIVDEAMRNLLKQCNKSEKAEAHTTRALQQADESPVTLKQLSDLMEKTVRQLSDSFTTRLMQRFPKTCADILPPGVLDRNDVYSLHISGYTPINVYCLADTAGGCAWTVVHRRQDKNTDFNLRWVDYKAGFGDPYSSYFVGMESLFWLISDAPQELRIVMRLNSSTEEEVANYDHFVLGDEGDQFALKLLGKFSGNAKDELTSLIGYKFRTRDRVGYCIGKEKVGGWWKEGCAKSKLNGIYAPSKWEIPTQIGIIWDNKTSLGFNYSLEYVHMAIRPKYCTKINTEL
;
A
#
# COMPACT_ATOMS: atom_id res chain seq x y z
N MET A 1 -30.10 34.67 13.28
CA MET A 1 -28.87 33.98 13.71
C MET A 1 -28.89 32.45 13.51
N LEU A 2 -29.97 31.74 13.85
CA LEU A 2 -30.07 30.27 13.64
C LEU A 2 -29.96 29.83 12.16
N GLN A 3 -30.45 30.65 11.24
CA GLN A 3 -30.48 30.35 9.80
C GLN A 3 -29.08 30.43 9.15
N SER A 4 -28.22 31.33 9.63
CA SER A 4 -26.82 31.45 9.21
C SER A 4 -25.93 30.31 9.73
N ARG A 5 -26.26 29.75 10.91
CA ARG A 5 -25.53 28.59 11.47
C ARG A 5 -25.81 27.30 10.70
N LYS A 6 -27.05 27.08 10.26
CA LYS A 6 -27.43 25.94 9.40
C LYS A 6 -26.77 26.01 8.03
N GLN A 7 -26.68 27.20 7.44
CA GLN A 7 -25.93 27.41 6.19
C GLN A 7 -24.44 27.10 6.33
N PHE A 8 -23.83 27.43 7.47
CA PHE A 8 -22.39 27.17 7.68
C PHE A 8 -22.07 25.68 7.82
N VAL A 9 -22.89 24.91 8.55
CA VAL A 9 -22.73 23.44 8.65
C VAL A 9 -22.99 22.78 7.30
N PHE A 10 -23.97 23.27 6.54
CA PHE A 10 -24.26 22.78 5.19
C PHE A 10 -23.09 23.08 4.23
N VAL A 11 -22.50 24.27 4.30
CA VAL A 11 -21.30 24.64 3.52
C VAL A 11 -20.10 23.79 3.92
N ALA A 12 -19.87 23.58 5.23
CA ALA A 12 -18.80 22.72 5.73
C ALA A 12 -18.94 21.27 5.23
N LEU A 13 -20.16 20.71 5.31
CA LEU A 13 -20.48 19.39 4.78
C LEU A 13 -20.28 19.34 3.26
N ILE A 14 -20.66 20.39 2.51
CA ILE A 14 -20.42 20.48 1.07
C ILE A 14 -18.92 20.56 0.75
N THR A 15 -18.11 21.32 1.50
CA THR A 15 -16.66 21.37 1.29
C THR A 15 -16.00 20.03 1.59
N VAL A 16 -16.42 19.33 2.65
CA VAL A 16 -15.95 17.96 2.94
C VAL A 16 -16.39 17.02 1.82
N PHE A 17 -17.64 17.14 1.32
CA PHE A 17 -18.14 16.35 0.21
C PHE A 17 -17.40 16.64 -1.11
N MET A 18 -17.02 17.89 -1.36
CA MET A 18 -16.21 18.29 -2.51
C MET A 18 -14.77 17.82 -2.38
N GLN A 19 -14.18 17.85 -1.18
CA GLN A 19 -12.84 17.30 -0.92
C GLN A 19 -12.83 15.78 -1.05
N ILE A 20 -13.87 15.08 -0.59
CA ILE A 20 -14.08 13.65 -0.84
C ILE A 20 -14.24 13.40 -2.34
N ARG A 21 -15.04 14.22 -3.06
CA ARG A 21 -15.17 14.10 -4.51
C ARG A 21 -13.85 14.29 -5.25
N ILE A 22 -13.01 15.24 -4.82
CA ILE A 22 -11.67 15.46 -5.40
C ILE A 22 -10.77 14.24 -5.20
N ILE A 23 -10.90 13.49 -4.10
CA ILE A 23 -10.18 12.23 -3.88
C ILE A 23 -10.68 11.11 -4.81
N THR A 24 -11.94 11.16 -5.26
CA THR A 24 -12.59 10.06 -6.01
C THR A 24 -12.47 10.10 -7.54
N VAL A 25 -11.90 11.15 -8.15
CA VAL A 25 -12.01 11.36 -9.62
C VAL A 25 -10.90 10.69 -10.44
N ASP A 26 -9.79 10.24 -9.85
CA ASP A 26 -8.62 9.80 -10.64
C ASP A 26 -8.41 8.27 -10.80
N SER A 27 -9.32 7.40 -10.33
CA SER A 27 -9.19 5.96 -10.60
C SER A 27 -10.55 5.27 -10.78
N PHE A 28 -10.99 5.20 -12.04
CA PHE A 28 -12.10 4.38 -12.50
C PHE A 28 -11.82 2.89 -12.25
N ASN A 29 -12.44 2.31 -11.21
CA ASN A 29 -12.99 0.94 -11.22
C ASN A 29 -13.79 0.56 -9.95
N ASP A 30 -13.69 1.31 -8.84
CA ASP A 30 -14.36 0.96 -7.57
C ASP A 30 -15.49 1.93 -7.15
N ALA A 31 -16.19 2.53 -8.11
CA ALA A 31 -17.24 3.52 -7.80
C ALA A 31 -18.37 2.95 -6.93
N GLU A 32 -18.74 1.67 -7.10
CA GLU A 32 -19.86 1.06 -6.37
C GLU A 32 -19.52 0.75 -4.90
N TYR A 33 -18.35 0.18 -4.64
CA TYR A 33 -17.88 -0.13 -3.28
C TYR A 33 -17.59 1.15 -2.48
N MET A 34 -16.95 2.14 -3.12
CA MET A 34 -16.70 3.44 -2.52
C MET A 34 -18.00 4.19 -2.21
N THR A 35 -19.01 4.10 -3.08
CA THR A 35 -20.32 4.72 -2.83
C THR A 35 -21.01 4.11 -1.61
N ILE A 36 -20.94 2.78 -1.44
CA ILE A 36 -21.51 2.09 -0.28
C ILE A 36 -20.83 2.53 1.03
N ILE A 37 -19.49 2.58 1.05
CA ILE A 37 -18.73 3.02 2.22
C ILE A 37 -19.06 4.47 2.58
N VAL A 38 -19.05 5.37 1.58
CA VAL A 38 -19.35 6.79 1.79
C VAL A 38 -20.79 6.99 2.26
N ASP A 39 -21.75 6.28 1.68
CA ASP A 39 -23.17 6.37 2.03
C ASP A 39 -23.46 5.84 3.45
N GLU A 40 -22.86 4.70 3.84
CA GLU A 40 -22.96 4.19 5.22
C GLU A 40 -22.31 5.15 6.23
N ALA A 41 -21.13 5.69 5.91
CA ALA A 41 -20.44 6.66 6.75
C ALA A 41 -21.24 7.97 6.89
N MET A 42 -21.86 8.44 5.81
CA MET A 42 -22.76 9.59 5.82
C MET A 42 -23.99 9.36 6.69
N ARG A 43 -24.62 8.18 6.60
CA ARG A 43 -25.74 7.82 7.50
C ARG A 43 -25.34 7.86 8.97
N ASN A 44 -24.14 7.38 9.29
CA ASN A 44 -23.63 7.40 10.66
C ASN A 44 -23.27 8.82 11.14
N LEU A 45 -22.75 9.66 10.25
CA LEU A 45 -22.56 11.11 10.50
C LEU A 45 -23.88 11.80 10.81
N LEU A 46 -24.90 11.59 9.97
CA LEU A 46 -26.23 12.17 10.17
C LEU A 46 -26.80 11.77 11.53
N LYS A 47 -26.62 10.51 11.94
CA LYS A 47 -27.00 10.04 13.28
C LYS A 47 -26.23 10.78 14.39
N GLN A 48 -24.93 11.04 14.22
CA GLN A 48 -24.13 11.79 15.20
C GLN A 48 -24.49 13.27 15.26
N CYS A 49 -24.67 13.94 14.12
CA CYS A 49 -25.14 15.32 14.07
C CYS A 49 -26.50 15.47 14.78
N ASN A 50 -27.45 14.55 14.51
CA ASN A 50 -28.75 14.57 15.18
C ASN A 50 -28.65 14.34 16.70
N LYS A 51 -27.68 13.52 17.16
CA LYS A 51 -27.40 13.36 18.60
C LYS A 51 -26.78 14.63 19.20
N SER A 52 -25.87 15.28 18.47
CA SER A 52 -25.24 16.55 18.88
C SER A 52 -26.26 17.68 18.98
N GLU A 53 -27.20 17.78 18.03
CA GLU A 53 -28.25 18.80 18.06
C GLU A 53 -29.20 18.62 19.26
N LYS A 54 -29.53 17.36 19.61
CA LYS A 54 -30.28 17.03 20.83
C LYS A 54 -29.52 17.39 22.11
N ALA A 55 -28.21 17.16 22.13
CA ALA A 55 -27.35 17.55 23.25
C ALA A 55 -27.25 19.08 23.37
N GLU A 56 -27.06 19.80 22.27
CA GLU A 56 -27.01 21.28 22.24
C GLU A 56 -28.35 21.90 22.69
N ALA A 57 -29.49 21.33 22.27
CA ALA A 57 -30.81 21.78 22.73
C ALA A 57 -31.00 21.57 24.25
N HIS A 58 -30.46 20.49 24.80
CA HIS A 58 -30.49 20.21 26.24
C HIS A 58 -29.57 21.19 27.01
N THR A 59 -28.35 21.41 26.54
CA THR A 59 -27.39 22.34 27.16
C THR A 59 -27.88 23.78 27.07
N THR A 60 -28.53 24.19 25.97
CA THR A 60 -29.13 25.52 25.82
C THR A 60 -30.26 25.76 26.82
N ARG A 61 -31.09 24.73 27.08
CA ARG A 61 -32.15 24.79 28.11
C ARG A 61 -31.56 24.86 29.53
N ALA A 62 -30.47 24.16 29.79
CA ALA A 62 -29.77 24.21 31.08
C ALA A 62 -29.07 25.56 31.31
N LEU A 63 -28.48 26.16 30.26
CA LEU A 63 -27.85 27.48 30.32
C LEU A 63 -28.86 28.62 30.49
N GLN A 64 -30.10 28.47 30.00
CA GLN A 64 -31.19 29.42 30.27
C GLN A 64 -31.63 29.43 31.75
N GLN A 65 -31.25 28.41 32.52
CA GLN A 65 -31.55 28.27 33.95
C GLN A 65 -30.35 28.62 34.86
N ALA A 66 -29.15 28.80 34.30
CA ALA A 66 -27.94 29.13 35.03
C ALA A 66 -27.66 30.63 34.95
N ASP A 67 -27.79 31.33 36.08
CA ASP A 67 -27.38 32.72 36.26
C ASP A 67 -25.88 32.74 36.57
N GLU A 68 -25.00 32.85 35.56
CA GLU A 68 -23.61 33.28 35.75
C GLU A 68 -22.90 33.67 34.44
N SER A 69 -22.37 34.89 34.43
CA SER A 69 -21.36 35.52 33.54
C SER A 69 -21.48 35.40 32.00
N PRO A 70 -21.40 36.52 31.25
CA PRO A 70 -21.53 36.49 29.79
C PRO A 70 -20.32 35.84 29.12
N VAL A 71 -20.50 34.62 28.62
CA VAL A 71 -19.57 34.00 27.67
C VAL A 71 -19.42 34.93 26.46
N THR A 72 -18.19 35.34 26.16
CA THR A 72 -17.96 36.28 25.04
C THR A 72 -18.16 35.59 23.69
N LEU A 73 -18.64 36.33 22.69
CA LEU A 73 -18.81 35.83 21.31
C LEU A 73 -17.52 35.20 20.74
N LYS A 74 -16.35 35.69 21.16
CA LYS A 74 -15.05 35.15 20.77
C LYS A 74 -14.80 33.75 21.34
N GLN A 75 -15.07 33.55 22.64
CA GLN A 75 -14.95 32.22 23.28
C GLN A 75 -15.91 31.20 22.66
N LEU A 76 -17.12 31.62 22.27
CA LEU A 76 -18.07 30.78 21.54
C LEU A 76 -17.56 30.42 20.13
N SER A 77 -16.99 31.37 19.40
CA SER A 77 -16.41 31.13 18.08
C SER A 77 -15.24 30.13 18.13
N ASP A 78 -14.30 30.34 19.06
CA ASP A 78 -13.13 29.48 19.22
C ASP A 78 -13.52 28.05 19.62
N LEU A 79 -14.52 27.90 20.50
CA LEU A 79 -15.05 26.60 20.91
C LEU A 79 -15.77 25.89 19.76
N MET A 80 -16.55 26.63 18.96
CA MET A 80 -17.20 26.08 17.78
C MET A 80 -16.19 25.57 16.76
N GLU A 81 -15.16 26.37 16.44
CA GLU A 81 -14.14 25.98 15.48
C GLU A 81 -13.36 24.75 15.94
N LYS A 82 -12.99 24.68 17.22
CA LYS A 82 -12.34 23.51 17.81
C LYS A 82 -13.23 22.26 17.73
N THR A 83 -14.52 22.38 18.03
CA THR A 83 -15.47 21.26 18.00
C THR A 83 -15.68 20.75 16.58
N VAL A 84 -15.80 21.66 15.59
CA VAL A 84 -15.92 21.29 14.18
C VAL A 84 -14.68 20.54 13.70
N ARG A 85 -13.47 21.02 14.03
CA ARG A 85 -12.22 20.32 13.68
C ARG A 85 -12.17 18.93 14.30
N GLN A 86 -12.49 18.80 15.59
CA GLN A 86 -12.52 17.50 16.27
C GLN A 86 -13.52 16.52 15.65
N LEU A 87 -14.73 16.98 15.31
CA LEU A 87 -15.74 16.14 14.64
C LEU A 87 -15.28 15.71 13.24
N SER A 88 -14.70 16.64 12.48
CA SER A 88 -14.11 16.38 11.17
C SER A 88 -13.02 15.31 11.26
N ASP A 89 -12.05 15.47 12.17
CA ASP A 89 -10.94 14.54 12.34
C ASP A 89 -11.42 13.15 12.77
N SER A 90 -12.38 13.10 13.71
CA SER A 90 -13.01 11.84 14.15
C SER A 90 -13.78 11.14 13.05
N PHE A 91 -14.45 11.91 12.17
CA PHE A 91 -15.16 11.35 11.03
C PHE A 91 -14.18 10.79 10.00
N THR A 92 -13.20 11.59 9.58
CA THR A 92 -12.16 11.18 8.62
C THR A 92 -11.46 9.92 9.11
N THR A 93 -11.06 9.87 10.39
CA THR A 93 -10.43 8.69 10.98
C THR A 93 -11.30 7.44 10.85
N ARG A 94 -12.60 7.55 11.14
CA ARG A 94 -13.53 6.41 11.06
C ARG A 94 -13.83 5.98 9.62
N LEU A 95 -13.92 6.94 8.70
CA LEU A 95 -14.08 6.65 7.29
C LEU A 95 -12.84 5.91 6.75
N MET A 96 -11.65 6.37 7.12
CA MET A 96 -10.38 5.75 6.69
C MET A 96 -10.19 4.34 7.23
N GLN A 97 -10.72 4.03 8.42
CA GLN A 97 -10.73 2.67 8.97
C GLN A 97 -11.61 1.68 8.18
N ARG A 98 -12.49 2.17 7.31
CA ARG A 98 -13.41 1.33 6.53
C ARG A 98 -12.83 0.93 5.18
N PHE A 99 -11.80 1.64 4.70
CA PHE A 99 -11.16 1.30 3.43
C PHE A 99 -10.19 0.14 3.60
N PRO A 100 -10.10 -0.75 2.59
CA PRO A 100 -9.20 -1.88 2.64
C PRO A 100 -7.75 -1.39 2.67
N LYS A 101 -6.96 -1.89 3.61
CA LYS A 101 -5.54 -1.56 3.74
C LYS A 101 -4.66 -2.60 3.06
N THR A 102 -5.17 -3.82 2.94
CA THR A 102 -4.47 -4.95 2.35
C THR A 102 -5.40 -5.77 1.46
N CYS A 103 -4.84 -6.56 0.55
CA CYS A 103 -5.63 -7.52 -0.22
C CYS A 103 -6.38 -8.54 0.67
N ALA A 104 -5.91 -8.81 1.89
CA ALA A 104 -6.58 -9.70 2.83
C ALA A 104 -7.91 -9.11 3.38
N ASP A 105 -8.09 -7.78 3.34
CA ASP A 105 -9.35 -7.12 3.71
C ASP A 105 -10.41 -7.25 2.61
N ILE A 106 -9.96 -7.45 1.37
CA ILE A 106 -10.81 -7.50 0.16
C ILE A 106 -11.19 -8.94 -0.17
N LEU A 107 -10.19 -9.84 -0.11
CA LEU A 107 -10.30 -11.24 -0.50
C LEU A 107 -10.22 -12.12 0.76
N PRO A 108 -11.36 -12.50 1.35
CA PRO A 108 -11.37 -13.33 2.53
C PRO A 108 -10.81 -14.73 2.20
N PRO A 109 -10.21 -15.42 3.19
CA PRO A 109 -9.63 -16.75 2.99
C PRO A 109 -10.65 -17.74 2.39
N GLY A 110 -10.28 -18.36 1.26
CA GLY A 110 -11.11 -19.34 0.55
C GLY A 110 -11.87 -18.80 -0.67
N VAL A 111 -11.86 -17.49 -0.92
CA VAL A 111 -12.37 -16.91 -2.18
C VAL A 111 -11.24 -16.87 -3.20
N LEU A 112 -11.40 -17.58 -4.34
CA LEU A 112 -10.31 -17.82 -5.31
C LEU A 112 -10.53 -17.14 -6.69
N ASP A 113 -11.74 -16.67 -6.99
CA ASP A 113 -12.17 -16.24 -8.32
C ASP A 113 -12.15 -14.70 -8.52
N ARG A 114 -11.48 -13.98 -7.63
CA ARG A 114 -11.47 -12.50 -7.60
C ARG A 114 -10.07 -11.89 -7.63
N ASN A 115 -9.13 -12.55 -8.31
CA ASN A 115 -7.80 -11.99 -8.51
C ASN A 115 -7.89 -10.82 -9.50
N ASP A 116 -7.64 -9.60 -9.03
CA ASP A 116 -7.69 -8.39 -9.85
C ASP A 116 -6.86 -7.27 -9.20
N VAL A 117 -6.84 -6.12 -9.85
CA VAL A 117 -6.28 -4.89 -9.32
C VAL A 117 -7.31 -4.20 -8.44
N TYR A 118 -6.89 -3.84 -7.22
CA TYR A 118 -7.71 -3.13 -6.25
C TYR A 118 -6.98 -1.91 -5.70
N SER A 119 -7.76 -0.92 -5.25
CA SER A 119 -7.26 0.24 -4.53
C SER A 119 -7.10 -0.06 -3.04
N LEU A 120 -5.88 0.06 -2.52
CA LEU A 120 -5.59 0.02 -1.08
C LEU A 120 -5.40 1.41 -0.51
N HIS A 121 -5.91 1.62 0.70
CA HIS A 121 -5.82 2.90 1.41
C HIS A 121 -4.83 2.81 2.57
N ILE A 122 -3.71 3.51 2.44
CA ILE A 122 -2.71 3.64 3.49
C ILE A 122 -2.98 4.95 4.22
N SER A 123 -3.14 4.90 5.54
CA SER A 123 -3.51 6.09 6.34
C SER A 123 -2.49 7.22 6.18
N GLY A 124 -2.95 8.39 5.71
CA GLY A 124 -2.10 9.55 5.48
C GLY A 124 -1.44 9.62 4.10
N TYR A 125 -1.73 8.66 3.20
CA TYR A 125 -1.15 8.55 1.87
C TYR A 125 -2.22 8.49 0.79
N THR A 126 -1.81 8.78 -0.45
CA THR A 126 -2.67 8.56 -1.63
C THR A 126 -2.97 7.07 -1.79
N PRO A 127 -4.20 6.70 -2.17
CA PRO A 127 -4.52 5.31 -2.50
C PRO A 127 -3.55 4.73 -3.52
N ILE A 128 -3.26 3.44 -3.40
CA ILE A 128 -2.38 2.72 -4.33
C ILE A 128 -3.14 1.58 -4.99
N ASN A 129 -2.88 1.37 -6.29
CA ASN A 129 -3.42 0.23 -7.01
C ASN A 129 -2.43 -0.92 -6.93
N VAL A 130 -2.91 -2.10 -6.53
CA VAL A 130 -2.11 -3.32 -6.40
C VAL A 130 -2.87 -4.49 -6.97
N TYR A 131 -2.12 -5.49 -7.45
CA TYR A 131 -2.73 -6.74 -7.88
C TYR A 131 -2.89 -7.69 -6.67
N CYS A 132 -4.12 -8.09 -6.38
CA CYS A 132 -4.44 -9.01 -5.30
C CYS A 132 -4.53 -10.46 -5.81
N LEU A 133 -3.87 -11.38 -5.11
CA LEU A 133 -3.87 -12.81 -5.41
C LEU A 133 -4.44 -13.60 -4.24
N ALA A 134 -5.54 -14.29 -4.45
CA ALA A 134 -6.07 -15.26 -3.50
C ALA A 134 -5.05 -16.37 -3.22
N ASP A 135 -4.99 -16.83 -1.97
CA ASP A 135 -4.13 -17.95 -1.60
C ASP A 135 -4.86 -19.27 -1.87
N THR A 136 -4.35 -20.05 -2.81
CA THR A 136 -4.94 -21.34 -3.21
C THR A 136 -4.93 -22.37 -2.08
N ALA A 137 -4.06 -22.18 -1.08
CA ALA A 137 -4.04 -22.97 0.16
C ALA A 137 -5.09 -22.52 1.20
N GLY A 138 -5.92 -21.53 0.88
CA GLY A 138 -6.98 -21.03 1.76
C GLY A 138 -6.50 -20.08 2.85
N GLY A 139 -5.30 -19.50 2.73
CA GLY A 139 -4.80 -18.43 3.59
C GLY A 139 -5.26 -17.03 3.17
N CYS A 140 -4.69 -16.02 3.80
CA CYS A 140 -4.93 -14.61 3.47
C CYS A 140 -4.44 -14.33 2.04
N ALA A 141 -5.18 -13.48 1.32
CA ALA A 141 -4.75 -13.03 0.01
C ALA A 141 -3.44 -12.25 0.06
N TRP A 142 -2.69 -12.37 -1.02
CA TRP A 142 -1.41 -11.76 -1.28
C TRP A 142 -1.57 -10.42 -1.97
N THR A 143 -0.84 -9.43 -1.48
CA THR A 143 -0.65 -8.13 -2.13
C THR A 143 0.62 -8.20 -2.96
N VAL A 144 0.50 -8.22 -4.29
CA VAL A 144 1.67 -8.13 -5.16
C VAL A 144 2.26 -6.74 -5.03
N VAL A 145 3.57 -6.63 -4.84
CA VAL A 145 4.28 -5.35 -4.64
C VAL A 145 5.34 -5.09 -5.70
N HIS A 146 5.67 -6.12 -6.47
CA HIS A 146 6.63 -6.10 -7.55
C HIS A 146 6.28 -7.21 -8.53
N ARG A 147 6.32 -6.93 -9.83
CA ARG A 147 6.13 -7.95 -10.89
C ARG A 147 6.96 -7.62 -12.12
N ARG A 148 7.53 -8.65 -12.73
CA ARG A 148 8.21 -8.64 -14.03
C ARG A 148 7.62 -9.73 -14.89
N GLN A 149 7.06 -9.38 -16.03
CA GLN A 149 6.48 -10.33 -17.00
C GLN A 149 6.52 -9.83 -18.45
N ASP A 150 7.05 -8.62 -18.68
CA ASP A 150 7.16 -8.00 -19.99
C ASP A 150 8.25 -6.91 -19.99
N LYS A 151 8.46 -6.30 -21.16
CA LYS A 151 9.43 -5.22 -21.41
C LYS A 151 8.81 -3.82 -21.37
N ASN A 152 7.54 -3.70 -21.01
CA ASN A 152 6.79 -2.45 -21.18
C ASN A 152 7.20 -1.37 -20.17
N THR A 153 7.81 -1.79 -19.07
CA THR A 153 8.24 -0.91 -17.98
C THR A 153 9.76 -0.99 -17.80
N ASP A 154 10.44 0.17 -17.82
CA ASP A 154 11.86 0.25 -17.49
C ASP A 154 12.06 0.18 -15.97
N PHE A 155 13.00 -0.66 -15.53
CA PHE A 155 13.38 -0.80 -14.12
C PHE A 155 14.76 -0.16 -13.84
N ASN A 156 15.44 0.39 -14.85
CA ASN A 156 16.68 1.14 -14.66
C ASN A 156 16.40 2.61 -14.30
N LEU A 157 15.60 2.82 -13.26
CA LEU A 157 15.09 4.13 -12.84
C LEU A 157 15.89 4.74 -11.67
N ARG A 158 15.61 6.01 -11.37
CA ARG A 158 16.27 6.76 -10.30
C ARG A 158 15.60 6.51 -8.95
N TRP A 159 16.22 7.00 -7.88
CA TRP A 159 15.70 6.90 -6.52
C TRP A 159 14.28 7.43 -6.40
N VAL A 160 14.01 8.60 -6.99
CA VAL A 160 12.68 9.24 -6.90
C VAL A 160 11.58 8.36 -7.48
N ASP A 161 11.86 7.68 -8.60
CA ASP A 161 10.92 6.80 -9.26
C ASP A 161 10.68 5.53 -8.42
N TYR A 162 11.75 4.93 -7.88
CA TYR A 162 11.65 3.78 -6.97
C TYR A 162 10.95 4.12 -5.65
N LYS A 163 11.09 5.34 -5.15
CA LYS A 163 10.37 5.79 -3.96
C LYS A 163 8.87 5.86 -4.23
N ALA A 164 8.47 6.50 -5.32
CA ALA A 164 7.08 6.73 -5.70
C ALA A 164 6.36 5.47 -6.21
N GLY A 165 7.08 4.58 -6.90
CA GLY A 165 6.48 3.46 -7.63
C GLY A 165 6.25 3.77 -9.10
N PHE A 166 6.12 2.72 -9.91
CA PHE A 166 6.02 2.84 -11.37
C PHE A 166 5.49 1.55 -12.01
N GLY A 167 5.04 1.65 -13.26
CA GLY A 167 4.47 0.55 -14.03
C GLY A 167 2.97 0.39 -13.83
N ASP A 168 2.43 -0.72 -14.31
CA ASP A 168 1.00 -1.04 -14.25
C ASP A 168 0.79 -2.38 -13.52
N PRO A 169 -0.04 -2.46 -12.46
CA PRO A 169 -0.35 -3.70 -11.74
C PRO A 169 -0.86 -4.87 -12.59
N TYR A 170 -1.41 -4.63 -13.79
CA TYR A 170 -1.75 -5.68 -14.76
C TYR A 170 -0.54 -6.22 -15.53
N SER A 171 0.59 -5.51 -15.50
CA SER A 171 1.81 -5.77 -16.26
C SER A 171 3.05 -5.85 -15.34
N SER A 172 4.22 -5.43 -15.83
CA SER A 172 5.40 -5.22 -14.98
C SER A 172 5.31 -3.90 -14.19
N TYR A 173 5.47 -3.98 -12.86
CA TYR A 173 5.40 -2.80 -11.98
C TYR A 173 6.17 -2.98 -10.67
N PHE A 174 6.33 -1.86 -9.96
CA PHE A 174 6.83 -1.80 -8.60
C PHE A 174 5.97 -0.80 -7.80
N VAL A 175 5.46 -1.22 -6.64
CA VAL A 175 4.50 -0.44 -5.84
C VAL A 175 5.07 0.86 -5.26
N GLY A 176 6.40 1.00 -5.24
CA GLY A 176 7.11 2.10 -4.62
C GLY A 176 7.62 1.76 -3.22
N MET A 177 8.82 2.22 -2.88
CA MET A 177 9.45 1.91 -1.59
C MET A 177 8.71 2.56 -0.42
N GLU A 178 8.13 3.74 -0.62
CA GLU A 178 7.33 4.39 0.42
C GLU A 178 6.06 3.59 0.71
N SER A 179 5.29 3.26 -0.32
CA SER A 179 4.11 2.39 -0.23
C SER A 179 4.44 1.04 0.40
N LEU A 180 5.53 0.39 -0.05
CA LEU A 180 5.98 -0.89 0.47
C LEU A 180 6.32 -0.81 1.96
N PHE A 181 7.06 0.22 2.38
CA PHE A 181 7.41 0.44 3.79
C PHE A 181 6.18 0.57 4.67
N TRP A 182 5.14 1.28 4.22
CA TRP A 182 3.91 1.43 5.00
C TRP A 182 3.11 0.14 5.07
N LEU A 183 2.96 -0.58 3.95
CA LEU A 183 2.25 -1.86 3.91
C LEU A 183 2.88 -2.89 4.87
N ILE A 184 4.21 -2.91 4.98
CA ILE A 184 4.91 -3.83 5.88
C ILE A 184 5.01 -3.36 7.33
N SER A 185 4.77 -2.06 7.59
CA SER A 185 4.84 -1.49 8.94
C SER A 185 3.48 -1.51 9.67
N ASP A 186 2.37 -1.64 8.96
CA ASP A 186 1.02 -1.68 9.57
C ASP A 186 0.77 -2.98 10.37
N ALA A 187 1.35 -4.10 9.92
CA ALA A 187 1.28 -5.38 10.63
C ALA A 187 2.44 -6.31 10.19
N PRO A 188 2.84 -7.33 10.99
CA PRO A 188 3.83 -8.32 10.57
C PRO A 188 3.45 -8.98 9.24
N GLN A 189 4.31 -8.82 8.22
CA GLN A 189 4.08 -9.38 6.89
C GLN A 189 5.00 -10.56 6.59
N GLU A 190 4.47 -11.53 5.87
CA GLU A 190 5.25 -12.56 5.17
C GLU A 190 5.59 -12.08 3.76
N LEU A 191 6.69 -12.56 3.20
CA LEU A 191 7.10 -12.32 1.81
C LEU A 191 7.14 -13.64 1.05
N ARG A 192 6.51 -13.65 -0.13
CA ARG A 192 6.61 -14.73 -1.12
C ARG A 192 7.15 -14.17 -2.43
N ILE A 193 8.09 -14.90 -3.03
CA ILE A 193 8.66 -14.60 -4.32
C ILE A 193 8.44 -15.82 -5.20
N VAL A 194 7.73 -15.64 -6.31
CA VAL A 194 7.46 -16.69 -7.30
C VAL A 194 8.18 -16.33 -8.59
N MET A 195 8.93 -17.27 -9.14
CA MET A 195 9.85 -17.08 -10.25
C MET A 195 9.65 -18.17 -11.30
N ARG A 196 9.82 -17.81 -12.58
CA ARG A 196 9.82 -18.77 -13.69
C ARG A 196 10.96 -18.48 -14.65
N LEU A 197 11.65 -19.53 -15.05
CA LEU A 197 12.68 -19.50 -16.06
C LEU A 197 12.05 -19.68 -17.45
N ASN A 198 12.56 -19.00 -18.47
CA ASN A 198 12.07 -19.15 -19.85
C ASN A 198 12.15 -20.61 -20.36
N SER A 199 13.08 -21.40 -19.83
CA SER A 199 13.25 -22.81 -20.23
C SER A 199 12.37 -23.78 -19.45
N SER A 200 11.52 -23.31 -18.54
CA SER A 200 10.80 -24.16 -17.58
C SER A 200 9.35 -23.74 -17.43
N THR A 201 8.45 -24.72 -17.37
CA THR A 201 7.06 -24.49 -16.96
C THR A 201 6.90 -24.51 -15.44
N GLU A 202 7.90 -24.98 -14.69
CA GLU A 202 7.87 -25.06 -13.23
C GLU A 202 8.25 -23.73 -12.58
N GLU A 203 7.56 -23.40 -11.48
CA GLU A 203 7.83 -22.21 -10.68
C GLU A 203 8.80 -22.51 -9.52
N GLU A 204 9.73 -21.59 -9.29
CA GLU A 204 10.56 -21.55 -8.10
C GLU A 204 9.98 -20.53 -7.11
N VAL A 205 9.92 -20.92 -5.84
CA VAL A 205 9.30 -20.16 -4.76
C VAL A 205 10.30 -19.97 -3.63
N ALA A 206 10.45 -18.73 -3.17
CA ALA A 206 11.14 -18.34 -1.94
C ALA A 206 10.14 -17.66 -1.01
N ASN A 207 9.97 -18.18 0.21
CA ASN A 207 9.11 -17.62 1.24
C ASN A 207 9.93 -17.21 2.46
N TYR A 208 9.55 -16.11 3.10
CA TYR A 208 10.09 -15.63 4.37
C TYR A 208 8.92 -15.27 5.28
N ASP A 209 8.90 -15.83 6.50
CA ASP A 209 7.77 -15.65 7.43
C ASP A 209 7.74 -14.29 8.17
N HIS A 210 8.68 -13.40 7.82
CA HIS A 210 8.77 -11.99 8.21
C HIS A 210 9.48 -11.21 7.10
N PHE A 211 9.08 -9.95 6.90
CA PHE A 211 9.72 -9.02 5.99
C PHE A 211 9.63 -7.60 6.52
N VAL A 212 10.77 -6.99 6.85
CA VAL A 212 10.85 -5.65 7.46
C VAL A 212 11.90 -4.82 6.74
N LEU A 213 11.56 -3.56 6.45
CA LEU A 213 12.46 -2.56 5.89
C LEU A 213 12.65 -1.39 6.87
N GLY A 214 13.77 -0.69 6.73
CA GLY A 214 13.96 0.63 7.32
C GLY A 214 13.12 1.68 6.61
N ASP A 215 12.99 2.85 7.23
CA ASP A 215 12.34 4.00 6.61
C ASP A 215 13.23 4.66 5.54
N GLU A 216 12.78 5.79 4.98
CA GLU A 216 13.60 6.54 4.02
C GLU A 216 14.90 7.09 4.64
N GLY A 217 14.88 7.45 5.93
CA GLY A 217 16.05 7.93 6.66
C GLY A 217 17.17 6.89 6.69
N ASP A 218 16.80 5.62 6.79
CA ASP A 218 17.71 4.48 6.64
C ASP A 218 17.77 3.91 5.21
N GLN A 219 17.28 4.67 4.23
CA GLN A 219 17.33 4.35 2.80
C GLN A 219 16.71 2.98 2.47
N PHE A 220 15.58 2.66 3.13
CA PHE A 220 14.81 1.44 2.94
C PHE A 220 15.65 0.15 3.10
N ALA A 221 16.59 0.14 4.05
CA ALA A 221 17.44 -1.02 4.28
C ALA A 221 16.64 -2.28 4.60
N LEU A 222 17.07 -3.44 4.10
CA LEU A 222 16.45 -4.72 4.45
C LEU A 222 16.79 -5.06 5.90
N LYS A 223 15.83 -5.00 6.82
CA LYS A 223 16.08 -5.11 8.26
C LYS A 223 15.98 -6.52 8.80
N LEU A 224 14.95 -7.23 8.37
CA LEU A 224 14.67 -8.56 8.87
C LEU A 224 13.99 -9.39 7.78
N LEU A 225 14.47 -10.61 7.65
CA LEU A 225 13.75 -11.69 7.01
C LEU A 225 13.53 -12.80 8.01
N GLY A 226 12.36 -13.42 7.90
CA GLY A 226 11.97 -14.54 8.71
C GLY A 226 12.62 -15.86 8.32
N LYS A 227 12.08 -16.96 8.83
CA LYS A 227 12.48 -18.32 8.44
C LYS A 227 12.22 -18.51 6.94
N PHE A 228 13.28 -18.86 6.22
CA PHE A 228 13.22 -19.22 4.81
C PHE A 228 12.52 -20.57 4.58
N SER A 229 11.73 -20.68 3.51
CA SER A 229 11.22 -21.94 2.97
C SER A 229 10.89 -21.85 1.48
N GLY A 230 10.80 -22.99 0.79
CA GLY A 230 10.50 -23.07 -0.64
C GLY A 230 11.53 -23.91 -1.40
N ASN A 231 11.36 -24.01 -2.72
CA ASN A 231 12.24 -24.77 -3.62
C ASN A 231 13.31 -23.90 -4.31
N ALA A 232 13.24 -22.57 -4.20
CA ALA A 232 14.28 -21.66 -4.67
C ALA A 232 15.50 -21.64 -3.71
N LYS A 233 16.60 -21.01 -4.14
CA LYS A 233 17.73 -20.70 -3.25
C LYS A 233 17.44 -19.45 -2.42
N ASP A 234 17.93 -19.40 -1.18
CA ASP A 234 17.88 -18.20 -0.34
C ASP A 234 18.96 -17.20 -0.77
N GLU A 235 18.52 -16.13 -1.44
CA GLU A 235 19.38 -15.08 -1.99
C GLU A 235 19.20 -13.73 -1.26
N LEU A 236 18.20 -13.60 -0.37
CA LEU A 236 17.94 -12.34 0.32
C LEU A 236 18.48 -12.29 1.76
N THR A 237 18.58 -13.42 2.46
CA THR A 237 19.05 -13.40 3.86
C THR A 237 20.46 -12.80 3.98
N SER A 238 21.31 -13.02 2.97
CA SER A 238 22.65 -12.42 2.91
C SER A 238 22.67 -10.90 2.67
N LEU A 239 21.53 -10.30 2.30
CA LEU A 239 21.36 -8.88 2.03
C LEU A 239 20.76 -8.13 3.24
N ILE A 240 20.50 -8.80 4.35
CA ILE A 240 20.04 -8.14 5.58
C ILE A 240 21.09 -7.11 6.03
N GLY A 241 20.63 -5.91 6.36
CA GLY A 241 21.44 -4.74 6.67
C GLY A 241 21.77 -3.87 5.46
N TYR A 242 21.62 -4.38 4.24
CA TYR A 242 21.96 -3.61 3.04
C TYR A 242 20.86 -2.62 2.69
N LYS A 243 21.31 -1.43 2.25
CA LYS A 243 20.45 -0.32 1.83
C LYS A 243 19.95 -0.52 0.41
N PHE A 244 18.81 0.08 0.09
CA PHE A 244 18.33 0.10 -1.29
C PHE A 244 19.19 1.06 -2.12
N ARG A 245 19.57 0.65 -3.33
CA ARG A 245 20.42 1.42 -4.26
C ARG A 245 19.80 1.48 -5.63
N THR A 246 19.88 2.63 -6.27
CA THR A 246 19.40 2.91 -7.63
C THR A 246 20.53 3.42 -8.51
N ARG A 247 20.27 3.69 -9.79
CA ARG A 247 21.32 4.12 -10.74
C ARG A 247 22.01 5.45 -10.38
N ASP A 248 21.32 6.30 -9.63
CA ASP A 248 21.75 7.63 -9.18
C ASP A 248 22.15 7.66 -7.70
N ARG A 249 21.85 6.60 -6.95
CA ARG A 249 22.32 6.39 -5.57
C ARG A 249 23.10 5.09 -5.52
N VAL A 250 24.24 5.09 -6.19
CA VAL A 250 25.11 3.93 -6.29
C VAL A 250 25.84 3.70 -4.98
N GLY A 251 25.96 2.43 -4.58
CA GLY A 251 26.95 2.01 -3.59
C GLY A 251 28.34 1.95 -4.23
N TYR A 252 29.09 0.89 -3.97
CA TYR A 252 30.44 0.71 -4.52
C TYR A 252 30.47 0.07 -5.93
N CYS A 253 29.31 -0.20 -6.55
CA CYS A 253 29.26 -0.84 -7.87
C CYS A 253 29.50 0.15 -9.02
N ILE A 254 30.62 -0.01 -9.73
CA ILE A 254 31.01 0.84 -10.87
C ILE A 254 30.65 0.17 -12.22
N GLY A 255 30.40 -1.15 -12.22
CA GLY A 255 30.14 -1.94 -13.42
C GLY A 255 28.71 -1.87 -13.99
N LYS A 256 28.44 -2.64 -15.05
CA LYS A 256 27.14 -2.69 -15.74
C LYS A 256 26.06 -3.33 -14.87
N GLU A 257 26.46 -4.04 -13.83
CA GLU A 257 25.63 -4.76 -12.87
C GLU A 257 24.85 -3.80 -11.95
N LYS A 258 25.13 -2.48 -12.01
CA LYS A 258 24.40 -1.44 -11.29
C LYS A 258 22.94 -1.29 -11.71
N VAL A 259 22.58 -1.76 -12.90
CA VAL A 259 21.21 -1.68 -13.45
C VAL A 259 20.20 -2.31 -12.50
N GLY A 260 19.08 -1.62 -12.32
CA GLY A 260 17.99 -2.03 -11.45
C GLY A 260 18.21 -1.62 -9.99
N GLY A 261 17.14 -1.07 -9.39
CA GLY A 261 17.11 -0.79 -7.96
C GLY A 261 17.15 -2.07 -7.13
N TRP A 262 18.01 -2.20 -6.13
CA TRP A 262 18.02 -3.40 -5.28
C TRP A 262 18.67 -3.16 -3.92
N TRP A 263 18.45 -4.05 -2.95
CA TRP A 263 19.23 -4.09 -1.71
C TRP A 263 20.63 -4.61 -2.01
N LYS A 264 21.61 -3.71 -2.04
CA LYS A 264 23.01 -4.03 -2.38
C LYS A 264 23.97 -2.98 -1.83
N GLU A 265 25.16 -3.39 -1.44
CA GLU A 265 26.25 -2.45 -1.13
C GLU A 265 27.26 -2.34 -2.29
N GLY A 266 27.56 -3.46 -2.94
CA GLY A 266 28.34 -3.55 -4.18
C GLY A 266 27.48 -3.93 -5.38
N CYS A 267 28.09 -4.64 -6.35
CA CYS A 267 27.33 -5.21 -7.46
C CYS A 267 26.52 -6.41 -6.97
N ALA A 268 25.24 -6.44 -7.30
CA ALA A 268 24.30 -7.45 -6.84
C ALA A 268 24.51 -8.77 -7.59
N LYS A 269 24.67 -9.88 -6.84
CA LYS A 269 24.68 -11.25 -7.39
C LYS A 269 23.28 -11.75 -7.72
N SER A 270 22.29 -11.29 -6.96
CA SER A 270 20.85 -11.48 -7.17
C SER A 270 20.18 -10.11 -7.27
N LYS A 271 19.32 -9.91 -8.27
CA LYS A 271 18.48 -8.71 -8.44
C LYS A 271 17.27 -9.02 -9.32
N LEU A 272 16.08 -8.72 -8.82
CA LEU A 272 14.84 -8.91 -9.58
C LEU A 272 14.49 -7.71 -10.49
N ASN A 273 15.20 -6.60 -10.31
CA ASN A 273 14.97 -5.33 -10.99
C ASN A 273 15.89 -5.07 -12.19
N GLY A 274 16.58 -6.10 -12.69
CA GLY A 274 17.42 -5.97 -13.89
C GLY A 274 16.63 -5.79 -15.19
N ILE A 275 17.31 -5.74 -16.32
CA ILE A 275 16.69 -5.64 -17.65
C ILE A 275 15.86 -6.90 -17.92
N TYR A 276 14.63 -6.71 -18.39
CA TYR A 276 13.80 -7.84 -18.79
C TYR A 276 14.29 -8.37 -20.14
N ALA A 277 14.88 -9.56 -20.14
CA ALA A 277 15.48 -10.16 -21.33
C ALA A 277 15.39 -11.69 -21.27
N PRO A 278 14.22 -12.26 -21.58
CA PRO A 278 13.97 -13.70 -21.40
C PRO A 278 14.80 -14.55 -22.37
N SER A 279 15.26 -13.98 -23.49
CA SER A 279 16.14 -14.65 -24.44
C SER A 279 17.61 -14.28 -24.26
N LYS A 280 18.47 -15.30 -24.39
CA LYS A 280 19.91 -15.20 -24.23
C LYS A 280 20.64 -14.26 -25.18
N TRP A 281 20.00 -13.96 -26.31
CA TRP A 281 20.57 -13.14 -27.37
C TRP A 281 20.33 -11.65 -27.16
N GLU A 282 19.63 -11.26 -26.11
CA GLU A 282 19.17 -9.88 -25.91
C GLU A 282 20.12 -9.03 -25.06
N ILE A 283 20.83 -9.63 -24.09
CA ILE A 283 21.72 -8.88 -23.17
C ILE A 283 22.98 -9.66 -22.77
N PRO A 284 24.07 -8.95 -22.42
CA PRO A 284 25.19 -9.53 -21.68
C PRO A 284 24.73 -10.09 -20.32
N THR A 285 25.26 -11.23 -19.93
CA THR A 285 24.78 -12.16 -18.87
C THR A 285 24.72 -11.67 -17.42
N GLN A 286 24.85 -10.36 -17.11
CA GLN A 286 24.85 -9.86 -15.72
C GLN A 286 23.99 -8.60 -15.50
N ILE A 287 23.17 -8.24 -16.47
CA ILE A 287 22.25 -7.08 -16.36
C ILE A 287 20.78 -7.47 -16.31
N GLY A 288 20.46 -8.77 -16.45
CA GLY A 288 19.11 -9.31 -16.47
C GLY A 288 18.44 -9.44 -15.09
N ILE A 289 17.30 -10.12 -15.06
CA ILE A 289 16.59 -10.50 -13.84
C ILE A 289 17.24 -11.78 -13.30
N ILE A 290 18.03 -11.64 -12.23
CA ILE A 290 18.92 -12.68 -11.72
C ILE A 290 18.49 -13.02 -10.29
N TRP A 291 18.31 -14.29 -9.98
CA TRP A 291 18.10 -14.78 -8.63
C TRP A 291 19.34 -15.48 -8.11
N ASP A 292 19.79 -16.54 -8.78
CA ASP A 292 20.92 -17.36 -8.36
C ASP A 292 21.86 -17.69 -9.54
N ASN A 293 22.77 -18.64 -9.31
CA ASN A 293 23.71 -19.11 -10.33
C ASN A 293 23.03 -19.68 -11.59
N LYS A 294 21.81 -20.24 -11.50
CA LYS A 294 21.07 -20.74 -12.66
C LYS A 294 20.69 -19.60 -13.61
N THR A 295 20.52 -18.40 -13.04
CA THR A 295 20.19 -17.16 -13.78
C THR A 295 21.40 -16.27 -14.05
N SER A 296 22.54 -16.50 -13.38
CA SER A 296 23.75 -15.66 -13.51
C SER A 296 24.83 -16.26 -14.40
N LEU A 297 24.82 -17.57 -14.66
CA LEU A 297 25.82 -18.28 -15.46
C LEU A 297 25.19 -19.49 -16.20
N GLY A 298 25.08 -19.44 -17.54
CA GLY A 298 24.68 -20.60 -18.35
C GLY A 298 23.55 -20.34 -19.36
N PHE A 299 22.68 -21.33 -19.55
CA PHE A 299 21.64 -21.37 -20.61
C PHE A 299 20.40 -20.51 -20.35
N ASN A 300 20.17 -20.05 -19.11
CA ASN A 300 19.00 -19.27 -18.68
C ASN A 300 19.44 -17.88 -18.22
N TYR A 301 19.27 -16.88 -19.09
CA TYR A 301 19.97 -15.59 -19.02
C TYR A 301 19.26 -14.54 -18.15
N SER A 302 17.99 -14.79 -17.83
CA SER A 302 17.13 -13.95 -17.02
C SER A 302 15.89 -14.76 -16.68
N LEU A 303 15.24 -14.45 -15.55
CA LEU A 303 13.86 -14.91 -15.32
C LEU A 303 12.93 -14.37 -16.42
N GLU A 304 11.99 -15.21 -16.85
CA GLU A 304 10.88 -14.82 -17.72
C GLU A 304 9.76 -14.19 -16.89
N TYR A 305 9.54 -14.70 -15.68
CA TYR A 305 8.53 -14.16 -14.78
C TYR A 305 9.07 -14.07 -13.36
N VAL A 306 8.74 -12.99 -12.67
CA VAL A 306 8.87 -12.93 -11.22
C VAL A 306 7.85 -11.99 -10.62
N HIS A 307 7.28 -12.36 -9.47
CA HIS A 307 6.63 -11.40 -8.60
C HIS A 307 7.09 -11.54 -7.16
N MET A 308 7.06 -10.43 -6.43
CA MET A 308 7.14 -10.42 -4.97
C MET A 308 5.76 -10.02 -4.45
N ALA A 309 5.25 -10.76 -3.48
CA ALA A 309 3.99 -10.47 -2.83
C ALA A 309 4.12 -10.58 -1.31
N ILE A 310 3.38 -9.74 -0.61
CA ILE A 310 3.32 -9.72 0.85
C ILE A 310 1.91 -10.04 1.33
N ARG A 311 1.79 -10.55 2.56
CA ARG A 311 0.50 -10.67 3.24
C ARG A 311 0.67 -10.59 4.74
N PRO A 312 -0.37 -10.21 5.49
CA PRO A 312 -0.34 -10.29 6.94
C PRO A 312 -0.08 -11.73 7.39
N LYS A 313 0.83 -11.90 8.34
CA LYS A 313 1.10 -13.21 8.95
C LYS A 313 -0.14 -13.80 9.64
N TYR A 314 -1.00 -12.91 10.14
CA TYR A 314 -2.26 -13.25 10.77
C TYR A 314 -3.36 -12.43 10.11
N CYS A 315 -4.36 -13.09 9.54
CA CYS A 315 -5.63 -12.46 9.19
C CYS A 315 -6.78 -13.18 9.90
N THR A 316 -7.73 -12.41 10.40
CA THR A 316 -9.02 -12.94 10.86
C THR A 316 -9.88 -13.24 9.66
N LYS A 317 -10.52 -14.41 9.63
CA LYS A 317 -11.68 -14.62 8.75
C LYS A 317 -12.70 -13.56 9.13
N ILE A 318 -13.05 -12.68 8.19
CA ILE A 318 -14.22 -11.83 8.38
C ILE A 318 -15.40 -12.80 8.36
N ASN A 319 -15.97 -13.10 9.53
CA ASN A 319 -17.27 -13.74 9.63
C ASN A 319 -18.27 -12.73 9.04
N THR A 320 -18.56 -12.85 7.75
CA THR A 320 -19.67 -12.17 7.11
C THR A 320 -20.97 -12.87 7.49
N GLU A 321 -21.27 -12.92 8.79
CA GLU A 321 -22.62 -13.08 9.28
C GLU A 321 -23.06 -11.68 9.71
N LEU A 322 -23.71 -10.98 8.79
CA LEU A 322 -24.48 -9.75 9.03
C LEU A 322 -25.93 -10.12 9.30
#